data_AF-A0A816THX4-F1
#
_entry.id   AF-A0A816THX4-F1
#
_cell.length_a   1.000
_cell.length_b   1.000
_cell.length_c   1.000
_cell.angle_alpha   90.00
_cell.angle_beta   90.00
_cell.angle_gamma   90.00
#
_symmetry.space_group_name_H-M   'P 1'
#
loop_
_entity.id
_entity.type
_entity.pdbx_description
1 polymer ?
#
loop_
_entity_poly.entity_id
_entity_poly.type
_entity_poly.pdbx_seq_one_letter_code
_entity_poly.pdbx_strand_id
1 'polypeptide(L)'
;MKLHITHEDNPRNSYETVLEVVERNKLEPKHGEAELLSEFIKLLGKEKEEWGGVKAMTVCVEEYRLQEPNVKDATCNDFERFLFSPSRKVIVIKGDEGSMTSKAVIEANRETRKEPDHPSSSKAVKQDLPKASGSLKEPDHPSSSKAVKQDLPKASGSLKGTDDPSTNIAIIQATNKKKLKVKIYMGTGWDTDFPKLHRGSSPDLFVNLIHGGKIRKTVHKRSWTPSWGEEFEFPLSSLENDELVVEVYDHTLIFKDKFAGTFRDRVSKLQPGIQAIPLSDKVGKECKTARLLMRFMFV
;
A
#
# COMPACT_ATOMS: atom_id res chain seq x y z
N MET A 1 -46.56 -12.91 4.00
CA MET A 1 -45.27 -13.65 4.02
C MET A 1 -44.19 -12.71 3.51
N LYS A 2 -43.19 -12.35 4.32
CA LYS A 2 -41.92 -11.80 3.82
C LYS A 2 -40.98 -12.99 3.64
N LEU A 3 -40.59 -13.26 2.39
CA LEU A 3 -39.60 -14.30 2.09
C LEU A 3 -38.30 -13.97 2.83
N HIS A 4 -37.86 -14.86 3.70
CA HIS A 4 -36.52 -14.80 4.27
C HIS A 4 -35.52 -15.16 3.16
N ILE A 5 -34.69 -14.21 2.75
CA ILE A 5 -33.58 -14.47 1.83
C ILE A 5 -32.37 -14.83 2.67
N THR A 6 -32.31 -16.09 3.13
CA THR A 6 -31.20 -16.62 3.93
C THR A 6 -29.97 -16.91 3.04
N HIS A 7 -29.30 -15.86 2.58
CA HIS A 7 -28.09 -15.95 1.73
C HIS A 7 -26.91 -15.11 2.28
N GLU A 8 -26.99 -14.65 3.54
CA GLU A 8 -26.29 -13.43 3.97
C GLU A 8 -24.86 -13.60 4.54
N ASP A 9 -24.37 -14.83 4.76
CA ASP A 9 -23.03 -14.99 5.38
C ASP A 9 -21.86 -14.93 4.38
N ASN A 10 -22.01 -15.48 3.16
CA ASN A 10 -20.93 -15.48 2.15
C ASN A 10 -21.47 -15.54 0.71
N PRO A 11 -21.91 -14.41 0.11
CA PRO A 11 -22.38 -14.36 -1.27
C PRO A 11 -21.24 -14.66 -2.27
N ARG A 12 -21.56 -15.42 -3.33
CA ARG A 12 -20.61 -15.69 -4.41
C ARG A 12 -20.16 -14.37 -5.05
N ASN A 13 -18.86 -14.12 -5.07
CA ASN A 13 -18.30 -13.05 -5.90
C ASN A 13 -18.28 -13.50 -7.37
N SER A 14 -19.01 -12.78 -8.21
CA SER A 14 -18.92 -12.79 -9.67
C SER A 14 -19.11 -11.35 -10.17
N TYR A 15 -18.92 -11.09 -11.46
CA TYR A 15 -19.18 -9.74 -11.98
C TYR A 15 -20.65 -9.34 -11.76
N GLU A 16 -21.55 -10.28 -12.04
CA GLU A 16 -23.00 -10.14 -11.99
C GLU A 16 -23.47 -9.87 -10.55
N THR A 17 -23.02 -10.66 -9.56
CA THR A 17 -23.45 -10.48 -8.16
C THR A 17 -22.90 -9.21 -7.52
N VAL A 18 -21.74 -8.71 -7.96
CA VAL A 18 -21.20 -7.42 -7.50
C VAL A 18 -21.95 -6.26 -8.19
N LEU A 19 -22.30 -6.41 -9.47
CA LEU A 19 -23.12 -5.45 -10.21
C LEU A 19 -24.53 -5.32 -9.62
N GLU A 20 -25.18 -6.44 -9.27
CA GLU A 20 -26.50 -6.47 -8.64
C GLU A 20 -26.58 -5.60 -7.37
N VAL A 21 -25.50 -5.46 -6.60
CA VAL A 21 -25.45 -4.59 -5.41
C VAL A 21 -25.65 -3.12 -5.80
N VAL A 22 -25.07 -2.71 -6.92
CA VAL A 22 -25.09 -1.34 -7.43
C VAL A 22 -26.47 -1.06 -8.08
N GLU A 23 -26.96 -1.99 -8.90
CA GLU A 23 -28.27 -1.92 -9.56
C GLU A 23 -29.44 -1.88 -8.55
N ARG A 24 -29.46 -2.78 -7.54
CA ARG A 24 -30.48 -2.79 -6.47
C ARG A 24 -30.58 -1.46 -5.73
N ASN A 25 -29.49 -0.69 -5.71
CA ASN A 25 -29.41 0.63 -5.09
C ASN A 25 -29.69 1.78 -6.07
N LYS A 26 -30.35 1.51 -7.20
CA LYS A 26 -30.73 2.50 -8.24
C LYS A 26 -29.54 3.20 -8.88
N LEU A 27 -28.39 2.54 -8.93
CA LEU A 27 -27.20 2.97 -9.64
C LEU A 27 -27.03 2.02 -10.83
N GLU A 28 -27.91 2.13 -11.82
CA GLU A 28 -27.84 1.30 -13.04
C GLU A 28 -26.87 1.94 -14.05
N PRO A 29 -25.74 1.28 -14.40
CA PRO A 29 -24.76 1.87 -15.31
C PRO A 29 -25.28 1.80 -16.75
N LYS A 30 -25.46 2.98 -17.37
CA LYS A 30 -25.76 3.04 -18.81
C LYS A 30 -24.52 2.67 -19.62
N HIS A 31 -24.73 2.26 -20.87
CA HIS A 31 -23.64 1.89 -21.76
C HIS A 31 -22.67 3.08 -21.98
N GLY A 32 -21.42 2.91 -21.54
CA GLY A 32 -20.37 3.95 -21.61
C GLY A 32 -20.35 4.94 -20.43
N GLU A 33 -21.20 4.78 -19.41
CA GLU A 33 -21.07 5.51 -18.14
C GLU A 33 -20.18 4.71 -17.15
N ALA A 34 -19.48 5.43 -16.26
CA ALA A 34 -18.71 4.88 -15.14
C ALA A 34 -17.73 3.72 -15.47
N GLU A 35 -16.74 3.99 -16.33
CA GLU A 35 -15.74 3.01 -16.76
C GLU A 35 -14.88 2.45 -15.62
N LEU A 36 -14.51 3.27 -14.63
CA LEU A 36 -13.68 2.86 -13.50
C LEU A 36 -14.46 1.97 -12.53
N LEU A 37 -15.72 2.32 -12.28
CA LEU A 37 -16.65 1.51 -11.49
C LEU A 37 -16.88 0.16 -12.18
N SER A 38 -17.12 0.16 -13.50
CA SER A 38 -17.32 -1.07 -14.29
C SER A 38 -16.10 -1.99 -14.20
N GLU A 39 -14.88 -1.46 -14.35
CA GLU A 39 -13.66 -2.27 -14.22
C GLU A 39 -13.41 -2.71 -12.76
N PHE A 40 -13.70 -1.87 -11.77
CA PHE A 40 -13.61 -2.25 -10.36
C PHE A 40 -14.58 -3.38 -9.99
N ILE A 41 -15.83 -3.34 -10.46
CA ILE A 41 -16.81 -4.44 -10.32
C ILE A 41 -16.26 -5.75 -10.93
N LYS A 42 -15.67 -5.71 -12.12
CA LYS A 42 -15.02 -6.89 -12.76
C LYS A 42 -13.84 -7.44 -11.95
N LEU A 43 -13.09 -6.57 -11.27
CA LEU A 43 -11.96 -6.97 -10.44
C LEU A 43 -12.41 -7.55 -9.09
N LEU A 44 -13.42 -6.95 -8.47
CA LEU A 44 -14.09 -7.43 -7.26
C LEU A 44 -14.82 -8.76 -7.48
N GLY A 45 -15.44 -8.95 -8.63
CA GLY A 45 -16.07 -10.21 -9.04
C GLY A 45 -15.11 -11.40 -9.20
N LYS A 46 -13.80 -11.19 -9.02
CA LYS A 46 -12.76 -12.24 -9.00
C LYS A 46 -12.22 -12.52 -7.59
N GLU A 47 -12.77 -11.87 -6.56
CA GLU A 47 -12.38 -12.12 -5.17
C GLU A 47 -12.84 -13.49 -4.65
N LYS A 48 -11.99 -14.13 -3.87
CA LYS A 48 -12.27 -15.45 -3.26
C LYS A 48 -12.42 -15.40 -1.74
N GLU A 49 -11.97 -14.32 -1.13
CA GLU A 49 -11.93 -14.16 0.32
C GLU A 49 -13.26 -13.58 0.83
N GLU A 50 -13.57 -13.78 2.11
CA GLU A 50 -14.84 -13.41 2.75
C GLU A 50 -15.12 -11.89 2.72
N TRP A 51 -14.08 -11.07 2.76
CA TRP A 51 -14.11 -9.60 2.55
C TRP A 51 -14.12 -9.24 1.06
N GLY A 52 -14.73 -10.11 0.25
CA GLY A 52 -14.66 -10.08 -1.21
C GLY A 52 -15.58 -9.06 -1.86
N GLY A 53 -15.72 -9.20 -3.18
CA GLY A 53 -16.33 -8.21 -4.04
C GLY A 53 -17.72 -7.72 -3.65
N VAL A 54 -18.61 -8.63 -3.26
CA VAL A 54 -19.99 -8.26 -2.90
C VAL A 54 -19.99 -7.46 -1.60
N LYS A 55 -19.30 -7.95 -0.55
CA LYS A 55 -19.17 -7.25 0.74
C LYS A 55 -18.50 -5.89 0.60
N ALA A 56 -17.48 -5.80 -0.25
CA ALA A 56 -16.80 -4.55 -0.60
C ALA A 56 -17.78 -3.52 -1.20
N MET A 57 -18.53 -3.93 -2.23
CA MET A 57 -19.42 -3.03 -2.95
C MET A 57 -20.62 -2.62 -2.10
N THR A 58 -21.16 -3.52 -1.25
CA THR A 58 -22.25 -3.19 -0.33
C THR A 58 -21.84 -2.06 0.62
N VAL A 59 -20.69 -2.19 1.30
CA VAL A 59 -20.17 -1.15 2.20
C VAL A 59 -19.96 0.17 1.46
N CYS A 60 -19.39 0.14 0.25
CA CYS A 60 -19.24 1.35 -0.56
C CYS A 60 -20.56 2.07 -0.87
N VAL A 61 -21.60 1.31 -1.25
CA VAL A 61 -22.90 1.86 -1.62
C VAL A 61 -23.64 2.38 -0.37
N GLU A 62 -23.54 1.70 0.76
CA GLU A 62 -24.08 2.17 2.04
C GLU A 62 -23.41 3.47 2.49
N GLU A 63 -22.07 3.54 2.46
CA GLU A 63 -21.32 4.78 2.73
C GLU A 63 -21.74 5.93 1.80
N TYR A 64 -22.01 5.64 0.53
CA TYR A 64 -22.48 6.65 -0.44
C TYR A 64 -23.86 7.18 -0.08
N ARG A 65 -24.81 6.28 0.20
CA ARG A 65 -26.18 6.67 0.56
C ARG A 65 -26.27 7.40 1.90
N LEU A 66 -25.33 7.15 2.82
CA LEU A 66 -25.21 7.90 4.08
C LEU A 66 -24.62 9.30 3.90
N GLN A 67 -23.66 9.48 2.98
CA GLN A 67 -23.01 10.78 2.75
C GLN A 67 -23.83 11.69 1.81
N GLU A 68 -24.60 11.13 0.88
CA GLU A 68 -25.41 11.85 -0.11
C GLU A 68 -26.94 11.59 0.03
N PRO A 69 -27.56 11.79 1.21
CA PRO A 69 -28.93 11.34 1.49
C PRO A 69 -30.03 12.08 0.71
N ASN A 70 -29.70 13.24 0.11
CA ASN A 70 -30.64 14.10 -0.60
C ASN A 70 -30.57 14.01 -2.13
N VAL A 71 -29.62 13.24 -2.68
CA VAL A 71 -29.45 13.11 -4.14
C VAL A 71 -30.45 12.10 -4.70
N LYS A 72 -31.65 12.59 -5.03
CA LYS A 72 -32.78 11.77 -5.52
C LYS A 72 -32.47 11.00 -6.80
N ASP A 73 -31.66 11.60 -7.68
CA ASP A 73 -31.32 11.11 -9.02
C ASP A 73 -29.82 10.80 -9.16
N ALA A 74 -29.23 10.20 -8.12
CA ALA A 74 -27.80 9.84 -8.09
C ALA A 74 -27.43 8.87 -9.22
N THR A 75 -26.40 9.20 -10.00
CA THR A 75 -25.95 8.38 -11.13
C THR A 75 -24.74 7.50 -10.80
N CYS A 76 -24.46 6.49 -11.63
CA CYS A 76 -23.22 5.71 -11.53
C CYS A 76 -21.97 6.58 -11.64
N ASN A 77 -22.00 7.66 -12.42
CA ASN A 77 -20.88 8.60 -12.50
C ASN A 77 -20.68 9.37 -11.18
N ASP A 78 -21.73 9.64 -10.42
CA ASP A 78 -21.62 10.29 -9.11
C ASP A 78 -21.11 9.33 -8.05
N PHE A 79 -21.54 8.07 -8.08
CA PHE A 79 -20.98 7.01 -7.25
C PHE A 79 -19.51 6.69 -7.61
N GLU A 80 -19.14 6.71 -8.89
CA GLU A 80 -17.75 6.59 -9.33
C GLU A 80 -16.89 7.76 -8.82
N ARG A 81 -17.34 9.01 -9.01
CA ARG A 81 -16.67 10.20 -8.48
C ARG A 81 -16.49 10.12 -6.97
N PHE A 82 -17.47 9.59 -6.25
CA PHE A 82 -17.42 9.36 -4.82
C PHE A 82 -16.37 8.30 -4.43
N LEU A 83 -16.40 7.12 -5.07
CA LEU A 83 -15.45 6.03 -4.83
C LEU A 83 -14.00 6.46 -5.09
N PHE A 84 -13.77 7.11 -6.23
CA PHE A 84 -12.46 7.56 -6.68
C PHE A 84 -12.20 9.04 -6.33
N SER A 85 -12.92 9.61 -5.35
CA SER A 85 -12.70 10.98 -4.87
C SER A 85 -11.30 11.12 -4.23
N PRO A 86 -10.47 12.13 -4.59
CA PRO A 86 -9.13 12.31 -4.02
C PRO A 86 -9.08 12.46 -2.49
N SER A 87 -10.16 12.90 -1.86
CA SER A 87 -10.26 12.97 -0.39
C SER A 87 -10.50 11.61 0.28
N ARG A 88 -10.87 10.56 -0.48
CA ARG A 88 -11.22 9.25 0.04
C ARG A 88 -9.98 8.36 0.17
N LYS A 89 -9.56 8.08 1.41
CA LYS A 89 -8.40 7.22 1.71
C LYS A 89 -8.77 5.76 2.04
N VAL A 90 -10.06 5.43 2.11
CA VAL A 90 -10.58 4.23 2.79
C VAL A 90 -11.75 3.60 2.03
N ILE A 91 -11.66 2.28 1.79
CA ILE A 91 -12.78 1.35 1.50
C ILE A 91 -12.61 0.15 2.48
N VAL A 92 -12.40 0.48 3.77
CA VAL A 92 -11.96 -0.51 4.75
C VAL A 92 -13.15 -1.37 5.16
N ILE A 93 -13.25 -2.52 4.51
CA ILE A 93 -13.93 -3.69 5.03
C ILE A 93 -13.02 -4.24 6.14
N LYS A 94 -13.25 -3.84 7.39
CA LYS A 94 -12.57 -4.49 8.52
C LYS A 94 -13.08 -5.93 8.59
N GLY A 95 -12.16 -6.85 8.82
CA GLY A 95 -12.54 -8.15 9.35
C GLY A 95 -13.06 -7.96 10.77
N ASP A 96 -14.18 -8.60 11.12
CA ASP A 96 -14.51 -8.77 12.52
C ASP A 96 -13.34 -9.49 13.21
N GLU A 97 -12.86 -8.92 14.31
CA GLU A 97 -11.62 -9.37 14.99
C GLU A 97 -11.72 -10.81 15.51
N GLY A 98 -12.93 -11.39 15.52
CA GLY A 98 -13.26 -12.73 16.01
C GLY A 98 -12.64 -13.91 15.24
N SER A 99 -12.22 -13.74 13.97
CA SER A 99 -11.56 -14.82 13.21
C SER A 99 -10.05 -14.64 13.00
N MET A 100 -9.42 -13.67 13.68
CA MET A 100 -7.96 -13.65 13.79
C MET A 100 -7.52 -14.37 15.07
N THR A 101 -7.63 -15.72 15.08
CA THR A 101 -7.18 -16.56 16.21
C THR A 101 -5.66 -16.58 16.31
N SER A 102 -5.10 -15.50 16.81
CA SER A 102 -3.74 -15.39 17.35
C SER A 102 -3.74 -14.26 18.36
N LYS A 103 -4.05 -14.60 19.61
CA LYS A 103 -3.97 -13.70 20.77
C LYS A 103 -2.61 -13.00 20.78
N ALA A 104 -2.56 -11.75 20.33
CA ALA A 104 -1.43 -10.85 20.52
C ALA A 104 -1.84 -9.88 21.63
N VAL A 105 -1.26 -10.10 22.80
CA VAL A 105 -1.52 -9.34 24.03
C VAL A 105 -1.26 -7.86 23.82
N ILE A 106 -2.27 -7.02 24.04
CA ILE A 106 -2.08 -5.60 24.37
C ILE A 106 -2.56 -5.39 25.80
N GLU A 107 -1.70 -5.74 26.74
CA GLU A 107 -1.75 -5.26 28.11
C GLU A 107 -0.38 -4.67 28.45
N ALA A 108 -0.25 -3.35 28.26
CA ALA A 108 0.69 -2.46 28.95
C ALA A 108 0.79 -1.10 28.22
N ASN A 109 -0.17 -0.21 28.47
CA ASN A 109 0.12 1.23 28.47
C ASN A 109 -0.64 1.88 29.64
N ARG A 110 -0.13 1.64 30.86
CA ARG A 110 -0.44 2.49 32.01
C ARG A 110 0.35 3.79 31.87
N GLU A 111 -0.23 4.77 31.19
CA GLU A 111 0.27 6.14 31.23
C GLU A 111 0.06 6.74 32.63
N THR A 112 1.10 6.67 33.48
CA THR A 112 1.14 7.50 34.69
C THR A 112 1.47 8.93 34.29
N ARG A 113 0.44 9.79 34.25
CA ARG A 113 0.59 11.24 34.15
C ARG A 113 1.49 11.79 35.27
N LYS A 114 2.36 12.74 34.92
CA LYS A 114 2.74 13.85 35.81
C LYS A 114 2.79 15.14 34.99
N GLU A 115 2.21 16.19 35.55
CA GLU A 115 2.23 17.57 35.03
C GLU A 115 3.56 18.28 35.31
N PRO A 116 3.82 19.45 34.69
CA PRO A 116 5.13 20.09 34.65
C PRO A 116 5.36 21.12 35.76
N ASP A 117 6.63 21.30 36.14
CA ASP A 117 7.12 22.46 36.89
C ASP A 117 8.15 23.25 36.09
N HIS A 118 7.91 24.56 35.96
CA HIS A 118 8.87 25.63 35.61
C HIS A 118 8.95 26.58 36.83
N PRO A 119 9.99 27.43 37.03
CA PRO A 119 10.82 28.14 36.04
C PRO A 119 12.35 28.02 36.40
N SER A 120 13.32 28.92 36.18
CA SER A 120 13.38 30.26 35.58
C SER A 120 14.80 30.67 35.12
N SER A 121 14.90 31.37 33.99
CA SER A 121 16.06 32.19 33.55
C SER A 121 17.37 31.44 33.20
N SER A 122 18.24 31.91 32.29
CA SER A 122 18.63 33.31 32.10
C SER A 122 19.40 33.61 30.79
N LYS A 123 19.27 34.87 30.36
CA LYS A 123 20.17 35.72 29.54
C LYS A 123 20.48 35.37 28.07
N ALA A 124 20.65 36.43 27.30
CA ALA A 124 20.84 36.45 25.86
C ALA A 124 22.19 37.05 25.46
N VAL A 125 22.70 36.72 24.26
CA VAL A 125 23.63 37.53 23.47
C VAL A 125 23.26 37.39 21.97
N LYS A 126 23.26 38.51 21.23
CA LYS A 126 23.29 38.54 19.76
C LYS A 126 24.71 38.90 19.31
N GLN A 127 25.18 38.39 18.17
CA GLN A 127 26.02 39.19 17.25
C GLN A 127 26.11 38.57 15.84
N ASP A 128 26.59 39.38 14.89
CA ASP A 128 26.30 39.32 13.46
C ASP A 128 27.28 38.53 12.55
N LEU A 129 26.91 38.46 11.26
CA LEU A 129 27.65 37.91 10.11
C LEU A 129 29.09 38.47 9.95
N PRO A 130 29.91 37.77 9.13
CA PRO A 130 30.24 38.36 7.83
C PRO A 130 30.05 37.43 6.60
N LYS A 131 30.10 38.03 5.41
CA LYS A 131 29.94 37.39 4.08
C LYS A 131 31.29 37.00 3.45
N ALA A 132 31.32 35.89 2.70
CA ALA A 132 32.18 35.63 1.52
C ALA A 132 31.65 34.34 0.83
N SER A 133 31.12 34.34 -0.39
CA SER A 133 31.79 34.42 -1.71
C SER A 133 32.79 33.28 -2.00
N GLY A 134 32.44 32.37 -2.93
CA GLY A 134 33.37 31.36 -3.46
C GLY A 134 32.67 30.23 -4.23
N SER A 135 32.70 30.27 -5.56
CA SER A 135 32.32 29.14 -6.42
C SER A 135 33.37 28.02 -6.36
N LEU A 136 32.94 26.77 -6.61
CA LEU A 136 33.58 25.68 -7.39
C LEU A 136 32.79 24.38 -7.06
N LYS A 137 32.06 23.80 -8.03
CA LYS A 137 32.46 22.76 -9.01
C LYS A 137 32.69 21.36 -8.41
N GLU A 138 32.15 20.38 -9.13
CA GLU A 138 32.26 18.93 -8.87
C GLU A 138 33.71 18.43 -8.78
N PRO A 139 33.96 17.35 -8.03
CA PRO A 139 35.04 16.42 -8.29
C PRO A 139 34.55 15.24 -9.16
N ASP A 140 35.11 15.12 -10.37
CA ASP A 140 35.05 13.90 -11.17
C ASP A 140 35.69 12.72 -10.42
N HIS A 141 35.10 11.53 -10.54
CA HIS A 141 35.71 10.27 -10.10
C HIS A 141 36.54 9.65 -11.25
N PRO A 142 37.87 9.53 -11.12
CA PRO A 142 38.65 8.68 -12.01
C PRO A 142 38.55 7.21 -11.60
N SER A 143 38.21 6.36 -12.56
CA SER A 143 38.35 4.91 -12.45
C SER A 143 39.78 4.49 -12.81
N SER A 144 40.42 3.64 -12.01
CA SER A 144 41.15 2.44 -12.50
C SER A 144 41.92 1.70 -11.40
N SER A 145 41.62 0.40 -11.27
CA SER A 145 42.53 -0.72 -10.97
C SER A 145 43.95 -0.48 -10.42
N LYS A 146 44.30 -1.20 -9.34
CA LYS A 146 45.32 -2.28 -9.38
C LYS A 146 45.23 -3.21 -8.17
N ALA A 147 45.56 -4.48 -8.39
CA ALA A 147 45.56 -5.52 -7.36
C ALA A 147 46.89 -5.56 -6.60
N VAL A 148 46.83 -5.87 -5.30
CA VAL A 148 47.96 -6.35 -4.50
C VAL A 148 47.48 -7.52 -3.65
N LYS A 149 48.18 -8.66 -3.73
CA LYS A 149 48.05 -9.78 -2.79
C LYS A 149 49.03 -9.56 -1.65
N GLN A 150 48.66 -9.92 -0.43
CA GLN A 150 49.64 -10.27 0.61
C GLN A 150 49.04 -11.28 1.59
N ASP A 151 49.85 -12.27 1.97
CA ASP A 151 49.44 -13.45 2.71
C ASP A 151 49.35 -13.22 4.23
N LEU A 152 48.48 -13.97 4.91
CA LEU A 152 48.46 -14.10 6.37
C LEU A 152 48.89 -15.53 6.79
N PRO A 153 49.75 -15.69 7.81
CA PRO A 153 50.15 -16.99 8.32
C PRO A 153 49.09 -17.60 9.26
N LYS A 154 49.06 -18.94 9.30
CA LYS A 154 48.23 -19.73 10.23
C LYS A 154 48.88 -19.77 11.63
N ALA A 155 48.05 -19.83 12.68
CA ALA A 155 48.43 -20.35 13.98
C ALA A 155 47.37 -21.35 14.48
N SER A 156 47.82 -22.37 15.21
CA SER A 156 47.01 -23.50 15.70
C SER A 156 46.66 -23.34 17.18
N GLY A 157 45.49 -23.82 17.59
CA GLY A 157 45.08 -23.87 19.00
C GLY A 157 43.82 -24.70 19.19
N SER A 158 43.97 -25.93 19.65
CA SER A 158 42.86 -26.84 19.98
C SER A 158 42.66 -26.89 21.49
N LEU A 159 41.44 -26.60 21.96
CA LEU A 159 40.96 -27.02 23.27
C LEU A 159 39.54 -27.57 23.16
N LYS A 160 39.31 -28.65 23.91
CA LYS A 160 38.13 -29.52 23.83
C LYS A 160 37.27 -29.26 25.07
N GLY A 161 36.05 -28.75 24.86
CA GLY A 161 35.04 -28.54 25.91
C GLY A 161 33.67 -28.94 25.38
N THR A 162 33.07 -29.94 26.01
CA THR A 162 31.74 -30.44 25.66
C THR A 162 30.67 -29.70 26.44
N ASP A 163 29.95 -28.81 25.78
CA ASP A 163 28.61 -28.34 26.18
C ASP A 163 27.81 -28.13 24.89
N ASP A 164 26.75 -28.91 24.69
CA ASP A 164 25.96 -28.92 23.45
C ASP A 164 24.91 -27.79 23.45
N PRO A 165 25.00 -26.77 22.58
CA PRO A 165 24.00 -25.70 22.48
C PRO A 165 22.83 -26.06 21.56
N SER A 166 22.79 -27.27 20.98
CA SER A 166 21.74 -27.68 20.01
C SER A 166 20.32 -27.53 20.57
N THR A 167 20.16 -27.67 21.89
CA THR A 167 18.91 -27.47 22.64
C THR A 167 18.33 -26.06 22.49
N ASN A 168 19.15 -25.02 22.26
CA ASN A 168 18.67 -23.65 22.06
C ASN A 168 18.19 -23.34 20.63
N ILE A 169 18.44 -24.22 19.66
CA ILE A 169 17.93 -24.07 18.29
C ILE A 169 16.49 -24.60 18.18
N ALA A 170 16.11 -25.55 19.04
CA ALA A 170 14.76 -26.13 19.09
C ALA A 170 13.69 -25.21 19.71
N ILE A 171 14.08 -24.08 20.33
CA ILE A 171 13.16 -23.05 20.86
C ILE A 171 13.12 -21.80 19.97
N ILE A 172 13.55 -21.90 18.70
CA ILE A 172 12.87 -21.12 17.66
C ILE A 172 11.50 -21.78 17.51
N GLN A 173 10.56 -21.31 18.35
CA GLN A 173 9.15 -21.69 18.32
C GLN A 173 8.67 -21.74 16.87
N ALA A 174 7.75 -22.66 16.58
CA ALA A 174 7.02 -22.69 15.32
C ALA A 174 6.32 -21.34 15.12
N THR A 175 7.03 -20.39 14.52
CA THR A 175 6.48 -19.11 14.13
C THR A 175 5.46 -19.43 13.06
N ASN A 176 4.18 -19.22 13.37
CA ASN A 176 3.16 -19.12 12.34
C ASN A 176 3.68 -18.06 11.37
N LYS A 177 4.16 -18.50 10.20
CA LYS A 177 4.86 -17.67 9.23
C LYS A 177 3.85 -16.76 8.56
N LYS A 178 3.47 -15.70 9.29
CA LYS A 178 2.52 -14.70 8.83
C LYS A 178 2.96 -14.20 7.47
N LYS A 179 2.03 -14.05 6.55
CA LYS A 179 2.26 -13.45 5.24
C LYS A 179 1.42 -12.20 5.11
N LEU A 180 1.99 -11.21 4.44
CA LEU A 180 1.22 -10.11 3.86
C LEU A 180 0.85 -10.51 2.44
N LYS A 181 -0.45 -10.69 2.18
CA LYS A 181 -0.98 -10.65 0.81
C LYS A 181 -1.22 -9.19 0.44
N VAL A 182 -0.68 -8.76 -0.71
CA VAL A 182 -0.93 -7.45 -1.30
C VAL A 182 -1.56 -7.66 -2.66
N LYS A 183 -2.78 -7.16 -2.86
CA LYS A 183 -3.44 -7.13 -4.17
C LYS A 183 -3.44 -5.71 -4.71
N ILE A 184 -3.13 -5.55 -5.99
CA ILE A 184 -3.25 -4.27 -6.71
C ILE A 184 -4.39 -4.42 -7.72
N TYR A 185 -5.51 -3.74 -7.46
CA TYR A 185 -6.65 -3.77 -8.37
C TYR A 185 -6.37 -2.88 -9.59
N MET A 186 -6.24 -1.59 -9.36
CA MET A 186 -6.13 -0.55 -10.39
C MET A 186 -5.52 0.74 -9.81
N GLY A 187 -5.36 1.77 -10.63
CA GLY A 187 -5.05 3.11 -10.15
C GLY A 187 -5.56 4.21 -11.08
N THR A 188 -5.46 5.46 -10.62
CA THR A 188 -6.03 6.64 -11.29
C THR A 188 -5.23 7.91 -10.94
N GLY A 189 -5.27 8.96 -11.78
CA GLY A 189 -4.84 10.32 -11.42
C GLY A 189 -3.42 10.73 -11.82
N TRP A 190 -2.72 9.92 -12.62
CA TRP A 190 -1.36 10.25 -13.08
C TRP A 190 -1.32 11.40 -14.10
N ASP A 191 -2.41 11.66 -14.80
CA ASP A 191 -2.57 12.75 -15.77
C ASP A 191 -2.35 14.12 -15.12
N THR A 192 -2.82 14.28 -13.88
CA THR A 192 -2.75 15.54 -13.13
C THR A 192 -1.44 15.70 -12.36
N ASP A 193 -0.98 14.67 -11.64
CA ASP A 193 0.24 14.77 -10.82
C ASP A 193 1.54 14.48 -11.59
N PHE A 194 1.47 13.69 -12.67
CA PHE A 194 2.62 13.28 -13.49
C PHE A 194 2.40 13.57 -15.00
N PRO A 195 2.05 14.81 -15.41
CA PRO A 195 1.73 15.14 -16.81
C PRO A 195 2.91 14.90 -17.79
N LYS A 196 4.14 14.79 -17.28
CA LYS A 196 5.37 14.55 -18.06
C LYS A 196 5.66 13.07 -18.37
N LEU A 197 4.82 12.13 -17.92
CA LEU A 197 4.90 10.74 -18.43
C LEU A 197 4.60 10.73 -19.93
N HIS A 198 3.62 11.52 -20.34
CA HIS A 198 3.10 11.61 -21.70
C HIS A 198 3.95 12.48 -22.64
N ARG A 199 4.25 11.93 -23.83
CA ARG A 199 4.60 12.67 -25.05
C ARG A 199 3.65 12.28 -26.20
N GLY A 200 2.33 12.40 -26.00
CA GLY A 200 1.32 12.12 -27.04
C GLY A 200 0.64 10.74 -26.96
N SER A 201 0.88 9.94 -25.92
CA SER A 201 0.14 8.69 -25.67
C SER A 201 0.01 8.38 -24.19
N SER A 202 -0.93 7.48 -23.84
CA SER A 202 -1.05 6.90 -22.50
C SER A 202 0.27 6.28 -22.03
N PRO A 203 0.62 6.40 -20.73
CA PRO A 203 1.82 5.80 -20.14
C PRO A 203 1.70 4.27 -20.09
N ASP A 204 2.83 3.57 -20.05
CA ASP A 204 2.90 2.10 -19.93
C ASP A 204 3.21 1.72 -18.48
N LEU A 205 2.18 1.77 -17.62
CA LEU A 205 2.35 1.74 -16.17
C LEU A 205 2.52 0.32 -15.61
N PHE A 206 3.48 0.15 -14.72
CA PHE A 206 3.64 -1.05 -13.89
C PHE A 206 4.03 -0.68 -12.45
N VAL A 207 3.84 -1.62 -11.53
CA VAL A 207 4.12 -1.45 -10.11
C VAL A 207 5.19 -2.44 -9.63
N ASN A 208 6.23 -1.92 -8.98
CA ASN A 208 7.15 -2.71 -8.16
C ASN A 208 6.59 -2.76 -6.73
N LEU A 209 6.42 -3.96 -6.17
CA LEU A 209 6.20 -4.18 -4.74
C LEU A 209 7.51 -4.69 -4.14
N ILE A 210 8.02 -3.98 -3.14
CA ILE A 210 9.34 -4.21 -2.54
C ILE A 210 9.17 -4.41 -1.04
N HIS A 211 9.62 -5.55 -0.54
CA HIS A 211 9.57 -5.92 0.88
C HIS A 211 10.59 -7.02 1.18
N GLY A 212 11.27 -6.96 2.33
CA GLY A 212 12.24 -7.98 2.75
C GLY A 212 13.37 -8.24 1.73
N GLY A 213 13.81 -7.19 1.03
CA GLY A 213 14.81 -7.27 -0.05
C GLY A 213 14.33 -7.92 -1.36
N LYS A 214 13.06 -8.33 -1.45
CA LYS A 214 12.47 -8.95 -2.65
C LYS A 214 11.67 -7.91 -3.43
N ILE A 215 11.75 -7.98 -4.75
CA ILE A 215 10.94 -7.17 -5.67
C ILE A 215 9.97 -8.11 -6.43
N ARG A 216 8.69 -7.77 -6.42
CA ARG A 216 7.67 -8.32 -7.31
C ARG A 216 7.20 -7.23 -8.25
N LYS A 217 6.81 -7.58 -9.48
CA LYS A 217 6.34 -6.64 -10.49
C LYS A 217 4.98 -7.08 -11.03
N THR A 218 4.10 -6.12 -11.28
CA THR A 218 2.91 -6.33 -12.11
C THR A 218 3.29 -6.41 -13.58
N VAL A 219 2.36 -6.86 -14.44
CA VAL A 219 2.45 -6.61 -15.88
C VAL A 219 2.35 -5.11 -16.18
N HIS A 220 2.83 -4.69 -17.35
CA HIS A 220 2.67 -3.33 -17.81
C HIS A 220 1.25 -3.10 -18.37
N LYS A 221 0.73 -1.89 -18.20
CA LYS A 221 -0.62 -1.50 -18.62
C LYS A 221 -0.57 -0.11 -19.27
N ARG A 222 -0.76 -0.09 -20.59
CA ARG A 222 -0.79 1.14 -21.39
C ARG A 222 -2.08 1.95 -21.21
N SER A 223 -2.29 2.53 -20.04
CA SER A 223 -3.47 3.32 -19.67
C SER A 223 -3.13 4.40 -18.63
N TRP A 224 -3.92 5.48 -18.59
CA TRP A 224 -3.95 6.41 -17.46
C TRP A 224 -4.73 5.86 -16.26
N THR A 225 -5.54 4.83 -16.49
CA THR A 225 -6.41 4.14 -15.52
C THR A 225 -6.11 2.63 -15.53
N PRO A 226 -4.84 2.23 -15.34
CA PRO A 226 -4.39 0.84 -15.43
C PRO A 226 -5.12 -0.06 -14.42
N SER A 227 -5.51 -1.24 -14.90
CA SER A 227 -6.12 -2.29 -14.09
C SER A 227 -5.31 -3.58 -14.20
N TRP A 228 -4.81 -4.06 -13.06
CA TRP A 228 -3.91 -5.20 -12.94
C TRP A 228 -4.64 -6.43 -12.37
N GLY A 229 -5.25 -6.29 -11.20
CA GLY A 229 -5.90 -7.40 -10.47
C GLY A 229 -4.94 -8.45 -9.91
N GLU A 230 -3.64 -8.16 -9.88
CA GLU A 230 -2.58 -9.08 -9.47
C GLU A 230 -2.40 -9.10 -7.95
N GLU A 231 -2.10 -10.27 -7.39
CA GLU A 231 -1.87 -10.48 -5.95
C GLU A 231 -0.50 -11.10 -5.70
N PHE A 232 0.17 -10.62 -4.65
CA PHE A 232 1.52 -11.00 -4.27
C PHE A 232 1.57 -11.38 -2.79
N GLU A 233 2.22 -12.49 -2.47
CA GLU A 233 2.48 -12.90 -1.09
C GLU A 233 3.91 -12.59 -0.67
N PHE A 234 4.06 -12.00 0.51
CA PHE A 234 5.32 -11.72 1.17
C PHE A 234 5.36 -12.40 2.55
N PRO A 235 6.35 -13.28 2.82
CA PRO A 235 6.53 -13.84 4.16
C PRO A 235 7.08 -12.75 5.10
N LEU A 236 6.43 -12.55 6.24
CA LEU A 236 6.80 -11.53 7.21
C LEU A 236 7.86 -12.07 8.17
N SER A 237 8.95 -11.32 8.32
CA SER A 237 10.02 -11.60 9.28
C SER A 237 9.70 -11.00 10.65
N SER A 238 9.17 -9.78 10.68
CA SER A 238 8.69 -9.11 11.90
C SER A 238 7.77 -7.93 11.55
N LEU A 239 6.57 -7.90 12.13
CA LEU A 239 5.58 -6.83 11.89
C LEU A 239 6.09 -5.43 12.29
N GLU A 240 7.01 -5.34 13.26
CA GLU A 240 7.41 -4.06 13.86
C GLU A 240 8.41 -3.26 13.00
N ASN A 241 9.29 -3.96 12.29
CA ASN A 241 10.40 -3.37 11.54
C ASN A 241 10.33 -3.63 10.02
N ASP A 242 9.44 -4.50 9.55
CA ASP A 242 9.25 -4.72 8.12
C ASP A 242 8.53 -3.51 7.46
N GLU A 243 9.01 -3.09 6.29
CA GLU A 243 8.42 -2.03 5.47
C GLU A 243 7.86 -2.61 4.17
N LEU A 244 6.76 -2.03 3.67
CA LEU A 244 6.30 -2.24 2.31
C LEU A 244 6.55 -0.96 1.51
N VAL A 245 7.31 -1.09 0.43
CA VAL A 245 7.49 -0.02 -0.55
C VAL A 245 6.79 -0.43 -1.85
N VAL A 246 6.00 0.47 -2.40
CA VAL A 246 5.29 0.34 -3.66
C VAL A 246 5.79 1.46 -4.54
N GLU A 247 6.28 1.16 -5.74
CA GLU A 247 6.78 2.17 -6.67
C GLU A 247 6.15 1.95 -8.04
N VAL A 248 5.57 3.00 -8.61
CA VAL A 248 4.94 2.96 -9.93
C VAL A 248 5.88 3.57 -10.95
N TYR A 249 5.96 2.97 -12.12
CA TYR A 249 6.82 3.40 -13.23
C TYR A 249 6.07 3.35 -14.55
N ASP A 250 6.33 4.34 -15.40
CA ASP A 250 6.01 4.37 -16.83
C ASP A 250 7.19 3.78 -17.60
N HIS A 251 6.99 2.60 -18.18
CA HIS A 251 8.01 1.89 -18.93
C HIS A 251 8.37 2.62 -20.22
N THR A 252 9.65 2.63 -20.59
CA THR A 252 10.08 3.15 -21.89
C THR A 252 11.06 2.22 -22.58
N LEU A 253 10.83 1.93 -23.87
CA LEU A 253 11.64 1.00 -24.66
C LEU A 253 13.11 1.42 -24.86
N ILE A 254 13.41 2.72 -24.75
CA ILE A 254 14.71 3.32 -25.15
C ILE A 254 15.42 3.99 -23.97
N PHE A 255 14.69 4.47 -22.97
CA PHE A 255 15.23 5.20 -21.83
C PHE A 255 15.02 4.44 -20.53
N LYS A 256 15.54 4.97 -19.42
CA LYS A 256 15.19 4.47 -18.08
C LYS A 256 13.71 4.77 -17.79
N ASP A 257 13.00 3.78 -17.26
CA ASP A 257 11.61 3.89 -16.82
C ASP A 257 11.39 5.15 -15.97
N LYS A 258 10.32 5.89 -16.26
CA LYS A 258 10.01 7.13 -15.54
C LYS A 258 9.23 6.80 -14.27
N PHE A 259 9.77 7.20 -13.13
CA PHE A 259 9.04 7.13 -11.86
C PHE A 259 7.71 7.91 -11.92
N ALA A 260 6.64 7.25 -11.50
CA ALA A 260 5.25 7.70 -11.54
C ALA A 260 4.59 7.64 -10.14
N GLY A 261 5.38 7.69 -9.06
CA GLY A 261 4.90 7.78 -7.68
C GLY A 261 5.28 6.59 -6.80
N THR A 262 5.20 6.77 -5.49
CA THR A 262 5.49 5.72 -4.50
C THR A 262 4.51 5.76 -3.33
N PHE A 263 4.24 4.61 -2.74
CA PHE A 263 3.70 4.50 -1.39
C PHE A 263 4.71 3.73 -0.54
N ARG A 264 4.96 4.19 0.69
CA ARG A 264 5.90 3.54 1.62
C ARG A 264 5.32 3.64 3.03
N ASP A 265 5.11 2.50 3.68
CA ASP A 265 4.76 2.47 5.09
C ASP A 265 5.22 1.18 5.77
N ARG A 266 5.29 1.20 7.11
CA ARG A 266 5.57 0.01 7.92
C ARG A 266 4.43 -0.98 7.82
N VAL A 267 4.75 -2.26 7.75
CA VAL A 267 3.77 -3.35 7.68
C VAL A 267 2.81 -3.32 8.88
N SER A 268 3.29 -2.95 10.07
CA SER A 268 2.50 -2.74 11.30
C SER A 268 1.45 -1.62 11.22
N LYS A 269 1.56 -0.69 10.27
CA LYS A 269 0.60 0.42 10.10
C LYS A 269 -0.46 0.13 9.03
N LEU A 270 -0.17 -0.78 8.09
CA LEU A 270 -1.09 -1.17 7.03
C LEU A 270 -2.39 -1.73 7.65
N GLN A 271 -3.51 -1.08 7.35
CA GLN A 271 -4.82 -1.59 7.76
C GLN A 271 -5.23 -2.75 6.84
N PRO A 272 -5.84 -3.84 7.35
CA PRO A 272 -6.45 -4.86 6.50
C PRO A 272 -7.61 -4.29 5.66
N GLY A 273 -7.95 -4.98 4.56
CA GLY A 273 -9.06 -4.60 3.68
C GLY A 273 -8.63 -3.78 2.46
N ILE A 274 -9.59 -3.21 1.76
CA ILE A 274 -9.38 -2.48 0.49
C ILE A 274 -9.18 -0.98 0.76
N GLN A 275 -8.20 -0.35 0.11
CA GLN A 275 -7.84 1.05 0.35
C GLN A 275 -7.46 1.77 -0.94
N ALA A 276 -7.92 3.02 -1.06
CA ALA A 276 -7.45 3.96 -2.06
C ALA A 276 -6.25 4.72 -1.48
N ILE A 277 -5.04 4.29 -1.85
CA ILE A 277 -3.78 4.73 -1.26
C ILE A 277 -3.17 5.83 -2.12
N PRO A 278 -3.10 7.09 -1.65
CA PRO A 278 -2.45 8.16 -2.39
C PRO A 278 -0.96 7.86 -2.56
N LEU A 279 -0.44 8.14 -3.75
CA LEU A 279 0.99 8.07 -4.00
C LEU A 279 1.66 9.36 -3.53
N SER A 280 2.98 9.32 -3.36
CA SER A 280 3.86 10.46 -3.19
C SER A 280 4.83 10.59 -4.35
N ASP A 281 5.30 11.81 -4.60
CA ASP A 281 6.33 12.09 -5.59
C ASP A 281 7.75 11.70 -5.10
N LYS A 282 8.77 12.02 -5.91
CA LYS A 282 10.18 11.71 -5.61
C LYS A 282 10.74 12.40 -4.35
N VAL A 283 10.11 13.46 -3.87
CA VAL A 283 10.52 14.17 -2.64
C VAL A 283 9.64 13.79 -1.44
N GLY A 284 8.77 12.80 -1.59
CA GLY A 284 7.90 12.30 -0.54
C GLY A 284 6.61 13.11 -0.34
N LYS A 285 6.30 14.06 -1.23
CA LYS A 285 5.07 14.86 -1.15
C LYS A 285 3.89 14.07 -1.69
N GLU A 286 2.82 13.96 -0.90
CA GLU A 286 1.56 13.32 -1.31
C GLU A 286 1.01 13.97 -2.60
N CYS A 287 0.72 13.14 -3.60
CA CYS A 287 0.10 13.50 -4.87
C CYS A 287 -1.36 13.93 -4.64
N LYS A 288 -1.85 14.88 -5.43
CA LYS A 288 -3.22 15.42 -5.26
C LYS A 288 -4.30 14.44 -5.67
N THR A 289 -4.01 13.54 -6.60
CA THR A 289 -4.98 12.70 -7.29
C THR A 289 -4.47 11.28 -7.59
N ALA A 290 -3.18 11.13 -7.90
CA ALA A 290 -2.54 9.86 -8.23
C ALA A 290 -2.57 8.87 -7.07
N ARG A 291 -3.16 7.69 -7.28
CA ARG A 291 -3.33 6.67 -6.25
C ARG A 291 -3.45 5.26 -6.80
N LEU A 292 -3.25 4.28 -5.92
CA LEU A 292 -3.54 2.87 -6.18
C LEU A 292 -4.71 2.39 -5.33
N LEU A 293 -5.59 1.58 -5.92
CA LEU A 293 -6.61 0.83 -5.20
C LEU A 293 -6.05 -0.56 -4.90
N MET A 294 -5.79 -0.82 -3.61
CA MET A 294 -5.05 -1.98 -3.14
C MET A 294 -5.81 -2.73 -2.04
N ARG A 295 -5.44 -3.99 -1.80
CA ARG A 295 -5.87 -4.75 -0.62
C ARG A 295 -4.68 -5.25 0.17
N PHE A 296 -4.79 -5.19 1.50
CA PHE A 296 -3.88 -5.87 2.42
C PHE A 296 -4.61 -6.96 3.19
N MET A 297 -3.99 -8.14 3.30
CA MET A 297 -4.42 -9.20 4.22
C MET A 297 -3.22 -9.78 4.94
N PHE A 298 -3.43 -10.15 6.20
CA PHE A 298 -2.47 -10.84 7.04
C PHE A 298 -2.99 -12.27 7.27
N VAL A 299 -2.25 -13.27 6.79
CA VAL A 299 -2.60 -14.71 6.87
C VAL A 299 -1.50 -15.52 7.52
#